data_AF-A0A917KCH0-F1
#
_entry.id   AF-A0A917KCH0-F1
#
_cell.length_a   1.000
_cell.length_b   1.000
_cell.length_c   1.000
_cell.angle_alpha   90.00
_cell.angle_beta   90.00
_cell.angle_gamma   90.00
#
_symmetry.space_group_name_H-M   'P 1'
#
loop_
_entity.id
_entity.type
_entity.pdbx_description
1 polymer ?
#
loop_
_entity_poly.entity_id
_entity_poly.type
_entity_poly.pdbx_seq_one_letter_code
_entity_poly.pdbx_strand_id
1 'polypeptide(L)'
;MSSSLRRGALAASALAFSVATLAGCAAGNNAQTLGVKPDNAATTVGDIKLQNVVVITPAEPESTGPAAVSATVFNTGATAQTLESITVPGTGKTAELNPAKGGSLSIPAHGSLVIGGENNASAVLPGSREAIQDGNAQKVTFTFSKTGDVSLRAFVVPAESFYASWGPTEAPASPADTASPSASPSPSGEAESPAAGASASTSETAGH
;
A
#
# COMPACT_ATOMS: atom_id res chain seq x y z
N MET A 1 17.88 -38.22 60.22
CA MET A 1 17.62 -37.13 59.24
C MET A 1 16.46 -36.30 59.75
N SER A 2 16.61 -34.98 59.90
CA SER A 2 15.53 -34.13 60.42
C SER A 2 14.30 -34.12 59.51
N SER A 3 13.10 -34.06 60.12
CA SER A 3 11.82 -34.02 59.41
C SER A 3 11.68 -32.77 58.53
N SER A 4 12.35 -31.67 58.90
CA SER A 4 12.40 -30.43 58.12
C SER A 4 13.11 -30.60 56.77
N LEU A 5 14.29 -31.26 56.72
CA LEU A 5 14.98 -31.51 55.46
C LEU A 5 14.18 -32.40 54.51
N ARG A 6 13.47 -33.41 55.05
CA ARG A 6 12.61 -34.29 54.24
C ARG A 6 11.42 -33.54 53.62
N ARG A 7 10.80 -32.64 54.39
CA ARG A 7 9.69 -31.79 53.92
C ARG A 7 10.17 -30.75 52.89
N GLY A 8 11.32 -30.12 53.12
CA GLY A 8 11.94 -29.17 52.18
C GLY A 8 12.28 -29.81 50.83
N ALA A 9 12.88 -31.01 50.85
CA ALA A 9 13.20 -31.74 49.62
C ALA A 9 11.95 -32.09 48.79
N LEU A 10 10.87 -32.53 49.44
CA LEU A 10 9.59 -32.83 48.77
C LEU A 10 8.98 -31.57 48.14
N ALA A 11 8.94 -30.44 48.86
CA ALA A 11 8.44 -29.18 48.33
C ALA A 11 9.26 -28.68 47.12
N ALA A 12 10.60 -28.74 47.22
CA ALA A 12 11.49 -28.37 46.12
C ALA A 12 11.29 -29.25 44.88
N SER A 13 11.16 -30.57 45.06
CA SER A 13 10.94 -31.50 43.94
C SER A 13 9.57 -31.32 43.27
N ALA A 14 8.51 -31.03 44.04
CA ALA A 14 7.19 -30.72 43.48
C ALA A 14 7.24 -29.46 42.61
N LEU A 15 7.85 -28.37 43.10
CA LEU A 15 8.01 -27.13 42.34
C LEU A 15 8.85 -27.32 41.07
N ALA A 16 10.00 -28.01 41.17
CA ALA A 16 10.86 -28.27 40.03
C ALA A 16 10.16 -29.10 38.94
N PHE A 17 9.39 -30.13 39.33
CA PHE A 17 8.64 -30.96 38.39
C PHE A 17 7.51 -30.17 37.71
N SER A 18 6.76 -29.34 38.46
CA SER A 18 5.72 -28.47 37.90
C SER A 18 6.27 -27.51 36.84
N VAL A 19 7.42 -26.87 37.10
CA VAL A 19 8.07 -25.97 36.12
C VAL A 19 8.51 -26.73 34.87
N ALA A 20 9.10 -27.92 35.02
CA ALA A 20 9.52 -28.75 33.89
C ALA A 20 8.33 -29.17 33.00
N THR A 21 7.20 -29.57 33.61
CA THR A 21 5.99 -29.95 32.85
C THR A 21 5.33 -28.76 32.14
N LEU A 22 5.41 -27.55 32.72
CA LEU A 22 4.79 -26.36 32.14
C LEU A 22 5.64 -25.73 31.01
N ALA A 23 6.97 -25.79 31.13
CA ALA A 23 7.89 -25.29 30.11
C ALA A 23 7.96 -26.18 28.85
N GLY A 24 7.61 -27.46 28.96
CA GLY A 24 7.71 -28.44 27.85
C GLY A 24 6.89 -28.11 26.60
N CYS A 25 5.83 -27.31 26.70
CA CYS A 25 5.04 -26.86 25.53
C CYS A 25 5.57 -25.58 24.87
N ALA A 26 6.56 -24.89 25.46
CA ALA A 26 7.12 -23.64 24.95
C ALA A 26 8.30 -23.84 23.98
N ALA A 27 8.91 -25.03 23.94
CA ALA A 27 10.06 -25.35 23.09
C ALA A 27 9.90 -26.74 22.45
N GLY A 28 9.90 -26.79 21.11
CA GLY A 28 9.75 -28.02 20.33
C GLY A 28 9.04 -27.76 19.00
N ASN A 29 8.95 -28.76 18.12
CA ASN A 29 8.45 -28.61 16.75
C ASN A 29 6.97 -28.17 16.63
N ASN A 30 6.22 -28.17 17.73
CA ASN A 30 4.83 -27.69 17.81
C ASN A 30 4.63 -26.61 18.90
N ALA A 31 5.70 -25.92 19.30
CA ALA A 31 5.61 -24.83 20.28
C ALA A 31 4.70 -23.70 19.75
N GLN A 32 3.88 -23.13 20.63
CA GLN A 32 2.94 -22.05 20.27
C GLN A 32 3.66 -20.81 19.69
N THR A 33 4.92 -20.59 20.08
CA THR A 33 5.81 -19.54 19.55
C THR A 33 6.11 -19.71 18.06
N LEU A 34 6.09 -20.92 17.51
CA LEU A 34 6.23 -21.18 16.06
C LEU A 34 4.95 -20.84 15.28
N GLY A 35 3.82 -20.69 15.96
CA GLY A 35 2.55 -20.28 15.36
C GLY A 35 2.47 -18.77 15.09
N VAL A 36 3.24 -17.97 15.84
CA VAL A 36 3.33 -16.51 15.71
C VAL A 36 3.93 -16.16 14.35
N LYS A 37 3.23 -15.29 13.61
CA LYS A 37 3.66 -14.79 12.29
C LYS A 37 3.89 -13.29 12.37
N PRO A 38 4.68 -12.71 11.45
CA PRO A 38 4.70 -11.27 11.26
C PRO A 38 3.29 -10.74 10.99
N ASP A 39 2.96 -9.56 11.54
CA ASP A 39 1.65 -8.93 11.38
C ASP A 39 1.37 -8.54 9.93
N ASN A 40 2.41 -8.02 9.25
CA ASN A 40 2.38 -7.67 7.83
C ASN A 40 2.86 -8.83 6.95
N ALA A 41 2.40 -8.83 5.70
CA ALA A 41 2.55 -9.98 4.81
C ALA A 41 4.02 -10.35 4.55
N ALA A 42 4.30 -11.65 4.60
CA ALA A 42 5.62 -12.22 4.36
C ALA A 42 5.50 -13.55 3.60
N THR A 43 6.50 -13.86 2.77
CA THR A 43 6.60 -15.15 2.06
C THR A 43 8.06 -15.48 1.74
N THR A 44 8.32 -16.70 1.29
CA THR A 44 9.65 -17.14 0.82
C THR A 44 9.47 -18.05 -0.39
N VAL A 45 10.18 -17.75 -1.48
CA VAL A 45 10.18 -18.53 -2.73
C VAL A 45 11.63 -18.66 -3.18
N GLY A 46 12.15 -19.89 -3.15
CA GLY A 46 13.58 -20.15 -3.33
C GLY A 46 14.41 -19.33 -2.34
N ASP A 47 15.39 -18.60 -2.87
CA ASP A 47 16.31 -17.75 -2.10
C ASP A 47 15.73 -16.38 -1.71
N ILE A 48 14.59 -15.97 -2.25
CA ILE A 48 13.99 -14.66 -1.97
C ILE A 48 12.99 -14.76 -0.81
N LYS A 49 13.15 -13.87 0.16
CA LYS A 49 12.20 -13.65 1.25
C LYS A 49 11.62 -12.25 1.15
N LEU A 50 10.29 -12.16 1.12
CA LEU A 50 9.58 -10.89 1.28
C LEU A 50 9.10 -10.78 2.72
N GLN A 51 9.32 -9.64 3.36
CA GLN A 51 8.85 -9.34 4.70
C GLN A 51 8.26 -7.93 4.78
N ASN A 52 7.33 -7.74 5.71
CA ASN A 52 6.66 -6.47 5.98
C ASN A 52 6.04 -5.83 4.73
N VAL A 53 5.38 -6.64 3.89
CA VAL A 53 4.76 -6.13 2.65
C VAL A 53 3.40 -5.50 2.96
N VAL A 54 3.26 -4.22 2.63
CA VAL A 54 2.03 -3.43 2.76
C VAL A 54 1.82 -2.56 1.51
N VAL A 55 0.57 -2.26 1.20
CA VAL A 55 0.19 -1.25 0.21
C VAL A 55 -0.37 -0.05 0.97
N ILE A 56 0.22 1.13 0.77
CA ILE A 56 -0.08 2.33 1.53
C ILE A 56 -0.75 3.35 0.60
N THR A 57 -2.02 3.66 0.82
CA THR A 57 -2.76 4.65 0.02
C THR A 57 -2.55 6.06 0.57
N PRO A 58 -3.07 7.13 -0.08
CA PRO A 58 -3.23 8.42 0.58
C PRO A 58 -4.01 8.28 1.89
N ALA A 59 -3.76 9.19 2.84
CA ALA A 59 -4.47 9.24 4.11
C ALA A 59 -5.92 9.74 3.94
N GLU A 60 -6.11 10.76 3.10
CA GLU A 60 -7.42 11.33 2.81
C GLU A 60 -8.32 10.33 2.05
N PRO A 61 -9.51 9.94 2.57
CA PRO A 61 -10.29 8.86 1.98
C PRO A 61 -10.75 9.09 0.54
N GLU A 62 -11.03 10.35 0.18
CA GLU A 62 -11.49 10.79 -1.14
C GLU A 62 -10.35 11.03 -2.14
N SER A 63 -9.08 10.94 -1.71
CA SER A 63 -7.95 11.23 -2.57
C SER A 63 -7.72 10.13 -3.60
N THR A 64 -7.76 10.52 -4.88
CA THR A 64 -7.43 9.65 -6.02
C THR A 64 -5.92 9.54 -6.27
N GLY A 65 -5.10 10.02 -5.32
CA GLY A 65 -3.64 10.00 -5.38
C GLY A 65 -3.02 8.60 -5.55
N PRO A 66 -1.70 8.56 -5.84
CA PRO A 66 -0.99 7.29 -5.96
C PRO A 66 -0.94 6.55 -4.62
N ALA A 67 -0.71 5.24 -4.65
CA ALA A 67 -0.32 4.45 -3.48
C ALA A 67 1.18 4.11 -3.54
N ALA A 68 1.77 3.76 -2.40
CA ALA A 68 3.11 3.19 -2.31
C ALA A 68 3.03 1.70 -1.97
N VAL A 69 4.00 0.90 -2.43
CA VAL A 69 4.26 -0.43 -1.88
C VAL A 69 5.49 -0.34 -0.99
N SER A 70 5.36 -0.73 0.28
CA SER A 70 6.52 -0.91 1.17
C SER A 70 6.77 -2.39 1.41
N ALA A 71 8.04 -2.77 1.44
CA ALA A 71 8.51 -4.13 1.66
C ALA A 71 9.99 -4.13 2.05
N THR A 72 10.45 -5.18 2.72
CA THR A 72 11.87 -5.54 2.74
C THR A 72 12.05 -6.87 2.00
N VAL A 73 12.96 -6.86 1.02
CA VAL A 73 13.36 -8.04 0.25
C VAL A 73 14.70 -8.51 0.78
N PHE A 74 14.81 -9.79 1.15
CA PHE A 74 16.09 -10.45 1.47
C PHE A 74 16.41 -11.49 0.41
N ASN A 75 17.67 -11.56 0.01
CA ASN A 75 18.20 -12.59 -0.88
C ASN A 75 19.15 -13.48 -0.07
N THR A 76 18.72 -14.68 0.30
CA THR A 76 19.56 -15.62 1.05
C THR A 76 20.48 -16.45 0.15
N GLY A 77 20.38 -16.30 -1.17
CA GLY A 77 21.17 -17.02 -2.16
C GLY A 77 22.56 -16.45 -2.40
N ALA A 78 23.40 -17.25 -3.05
CA ALA A 78 24.81 -16.94 -3.33
C ALA A 78 25.02 -16.00 -4.54
N THR A 79 23.96 -15.56 -5.23
CA THR A 79 24.08 -14.64 -6.37
C THR A 79 23.10 -13.48 -6.25
N ALA A 80 23.51 -12.29 -6.67
CA ALA A 80 22.63 -11.12 -6.70
C ALA A 80 21.44 -11.35 -7.65
N GLN A 81 20.31 -10.73 -7.29
CA GLN A 81 19.11 -10.63 -8.12
C GLN A 81 18.75 -9.16 -8.34
N THR A 82 17.85 -8.88 -9.28
CA THR A 82 17.29 -7.55 -9.50
C THR A 82 15.78 -7.64 -9.33
N LEU A 83 15.19 -6.67 -8.64
CA LEU A 83 13.74 -6.45 -8.67
C LEU A 83 13.40 -5.77 -10.00
N GLU A 84 12.60 -6.45 -10.82
CA GLU A 84 12.28 -6.01 -12.18
C GLU A 84 10.92 -5.33 -12.25
N SER A 85 9.93 -5.83 -11.51
CA SER A 85 8.60 -5.21 -11.42
C SER A 85 7.91 -5.50 -10.08
N ILE A 86 6.98 -4.63 -9.72
CA ILE A 86 5.93 -4.93 -8.73
C ILE A 86 4.60 -4.66 -9.41
N THR A 87 3.71 -5.65 -9.43
CA THR A 87 2.37 -5.53 -10.02
C THR A 87 1.29 -5.81 -9.00
N VAL A 88 0.10 -5.27 -9.24
CA VAL A 88 -1.09 -5.48 -8.40
C VAL A 88 -2.21 -6.12 -9.26
N PRO A 89 -2.21 -7.46 -9.41
CA PRO A 89 -3.20 -8.18 -10.21
C PRO A 89 -4.65 -7.84 -9.81
N GLY A 90 -5.53 -7.79 -10.81
CA GLY A 90 -6.92 -7.33 -10.65
C GLY A 90 -7.10 -5.81 -10.84
N THR A 91 -6.05 -5.01 -10.67
CA THR A 91 -6.09 -3.55 -10.89
C THR A 91 -5.52 -3.12 -12.25
N GLY A 92 -4.77 -4.01 -12.91
CA GLY A 92 -4.01 -3.69 -14.12
C GLY A 92 -2.78 -2.80 -13.89
N LYS A 93 -2.44 -2.47 -12.63
CA LYS A 93 -1.38 -1.51 -12.29
C LYS A 93 -0.04 -2.20 -12.01
N THR A 94 1.01 -1.56 -12.51
CA THR A 94 2.42 -1.82 -12.19
C THR A 94 2.94 -0.62 -11.41
N ALA A 95 3.77 -0.85 -10.40
CA ALA A 95 4.41 0.22 -9.66
C ALA A 95 5.59 0.80 -10.44
N GLU A 96 5.69 2.12 -10.47
CA GLU A 96 6.88 2.84 -10.91
C GLU A 96 7.98 2.62 -9.86
N LEU A 97 9.06 1.93 -10.27
CA LEU A 97 10.18 1.60 -9.41
C LEU A 97 11.31 2.61 -9.62
N ASN A 98 11.74 3.29 -8.56
CA ASN A 98 12.98 4.10 -8.59
C ASN A 98 13.95 3.60 -7.51
N PRO A 99 15.25 3.45 -7.83
CA PRO A 99 16.25 3.12 -6.82
C PRO A 99 16.44 4.27 -5.81
N ALA A 100 17.01 3.95 -4.65
CA ALA A 100 17.55 4.94 -3.73
C ALA A 100 18.57 5.86 -4.44
N LYS A 101 18.79 7.08 -3.93
CA LYS A 101 19.77 8.03 -4.49
C LYS A 101 21.17 7.39 -4.53
N GLY A 102 21.72 7.20 -5.73
CA GLY A 102 23.01 6.54 -5.94
C GLY A 102 23.01 5.01 -5.74
N GLY A 103 21.84 4.40 -5.51
CA GLY A 103 21.66 2.97 -5.34
C GLY A 103 21.18 2.25 -6.60
N SER A 104 20.70 1.01 -6.44
CA SER A 104 20.10 0.20 -7.51
C SER A 104 18.94 -0.63 -6.96
N LEU A 105 18.15 -1.23 -7.86
CA LEU A 105 17.12 -2.22 -7.52
C LEU A 105 17.68 -3.66 -7.40
N SER A 106 19.02 -3.80 -7.30
CA SER A 106 19.65 -5.11 -7.09
C SER A 106 19.70 -5.48 -5.62
N ILE A 107 19.36 -6.73 -5.31
CA ILE A 107 19.47 -7.35 -4.00
C ILE A 107 20.75 -8.21 -3.98
N PRO A 108 21.81 -7.80 -3.26
CA PRO A 108 23.07 -8.55 -3.21
C PRO A 108 22.90 -9.98 -2.68
N ALA A 109 23.86 -10.85 -2.98
CA ALA A 109 23.95 -12.16 -2.35
C ALA A 109 24.06 -12.01 -0.82
N HIS A 110 23.26 -12.77 -0.06
CA HIS A 110 23.09 -12.64 1.40
C HIS A 110 22.73 -11.22 1.89
N GLY A 111 22.18 -10.38 1.00
CA GLY A 111 21.84 -8.97 1.27
C GLY A 111 20.33 -8.69 1.25
N SER A 112 19.99 -7.40 1.31
CA SER A 112 18.60 -6.92 1.35
C SER A 112 18.40 -5.64 0.54
N LEU A 113 17.16 -5.41 0.11
CA LEU A 113 16.66 -4.17 -0.47
C LEU A 113 15.42 -3.73 0.31
N VAL A 114 15.42 -2.49 0.80
CA VAL A 114 14.27 -1.85 1.46
C VAL A 114 13.53 -0.99 0.45
N ILE A 115 12.20 -1.07 0.48
CA ILE A 115 11.29 -0.38 -0.45
C ILE A 115 10.27 0.43 0.37
N GLY A 116 10.06 1.69 -0.01
CA GLY A 116 9.27 2.67 0.72
C GLY A 116 10.06 3.37 1.84
N GLY A 117 9.53 4.50 2.32
CA GLY A 117 10.19 5.33 3.33
C GLY A 117 11.35 6.18 2.78
N GLU A 118 11.82 7.13 3.59
CA GLU A 118 12.83 8.10 3.17
C GLU A 118 14.17 7.43 2.81
N ASN A 119 14.81 7.92 1.73
CA ASN A 119 16.12 7.50 1.21
C ASN A 119 16.22 6.04 0.71
N ASN A 120 15.14 5.26 0.72
CA ASN A 120 15.08 3.90 0.18
C ASN A 120 14.70 3.89 -1.32
N ALA A 121 14.60 2.70 -1.91
CA ALA A 121 13.95 2.55 -3.22
C ALA A 121 12.44 2.83 -3.08
N SER A 122 11.82 3.42 -4.11
CA SER A 122 10.37 3.68 -4.15
C SER A 122 9.67 2.73 -5.10
N ALA A 123 8.41 2.42 -4.79
CA ALA A 123 7.49 1.67 -5.64
C ALA A 123 6.12 2.35 -5.58
N VAL A 124 5.78 3.13 -6.62
CA VAL A 124 4.60 4.00 -6.62
C VAL A 124 3.55 3.50 -7.62
N LEU A 125 2.33 3.25 -7.16
CA LEU A 125 1.19 2.80 -7.95
C LEU A 125 0.32 3.99 -8.36
N PRO A 126 0.24 4.36 -9.65
CA PRO A 126 -0.55 5.52 -10.07
C PRO A 126 -2.06 5.28 -9.97
N GLY A 127 -2.79 6.27 -9.42
CA GLY A 127 -4.26 6.37 -9.43
C GLY A 127 -4.99 5.13 -8.86
N SER A 128 -4.66 4.74 -7.63
CA SER A 128 -4.95 3.40 -7.09
C SER A 128 -6.29 3.24 -6.37
N ARG A 129 -6.89 4.31 -5.84
CA ARG A 129 -7.98 4.28 -4.85
C ARG A 129 -9.21 3.46 -5.27
N GLU A 130 -9.63 3.55 -6.53
CA GLU A 130 -10.80 2.80 -7.05
C GLU A 130 -10.63 1.27 -7.00
N ALA A 131 -9.40 0.79 -7.15
CA ALA A 131 -9.07 -0.64 -7.28
C ALA A 131 -8.29 -1.20 -6.07
N ILE A 132 -7.86 -0.33 -5.15
CA ILE A 132 -7.09 -0.66 -3.95
C ILE A 132 -7.72 0.08 -2.76
N GLN A 133 -8.58 -0.64 -2.03
CA GLN A 133 -9.39 -0.11 -0.92
C GLN A 133 -8.77 -0.47 0.44
N ASP A 134 -8.85 0.44 1.41
CA ASP A 134 -8.32 0.25 2.77
C ASP A 134 -8.95 -0.96 3.47
N GLY A 135 -8.14 -1.67 4.27
CA GLY A 135 -8.55 -2.90 4.95
C GLY A 135 -8.62 -4.15 4.05
N ASN A 136 -8.44 -4.01 2.73
CA ASN A 136 -8.36 -5.16 1.81
C ASN A 136 -7.03 -5.93 1.97
N ALA A 137 -7.04 -7.22 1.63
CA ALA A 137 -5.87 -8.08 1.49
C ALA A 137 -5.53 -8.26 0.00
N GLN A 138 -4.92 -7.22 -0.56
CA GLN A 138 -4.65 -7.05 -1.99
C GLN A 138 -3.53 -7.99 -2.47
N LYS A 139 -3.72 -8.68 -3.61
CA LYS A 139 -2.64 -9.47 -4.21
C LYS A 139 -1.59 -8.53 -4.80
N VAL A 140 -0.32 -8.77 -4.46
CA VAL A 140 0.86 -8.10 -5.00
C VAL A 140 1.82 -9.17 -5.52
N THR A 141 2.43 -8.94 -6.69
CA THR A 141 3.44 -9.82 -7.28
C THR A 141 4.73 -9.04 -7.49
N PHE A 142 5.84 -9.55 -6.98
CA PHE A 142 7.19 -9.04 -7.21
C PHE A 142 7.88 -9.94 -8.22
N THR A 143 8.44 -9.40 -9.30
CA THR A 143 9.18 -10.16 -10.31
C THR A 143 10.68 -9.95 -10.11
N PHE A 144 11.43 -11.04 -10.00
CA PHE A 144 12.89 -11.02 -9.82
C PHE A 144 13.61 -11.73 -10.96
N SER A 145 14.78 -11.19 -11.35
CA SER A 145 15.55 -11.62 -12.53
C SER A 145 16.02 -13.08 -12.58
N LYS A 146 15.88 -13.86 -11.48
CA LYS A 146 16.17 -15.30 -11.45
C LYS A 146 15.10 -16.13 -10.75
N THR A 147 14.53 -15.63 -9.66
CA THR A 147 13.44 -16.32 -8.94
C THR A 147 12.11 -16.24 -9.69
N GLY A 148 11.95 -15.27 -10.59
CA GLY A 148 10.68 -15.00 -11.25
C GLY A 148 9.66 -14.37 -10.30
N ASP A 149 8.39 -14.74 -10.46
CA ASP A 149 7.28 -14.13 -9.74
C ASP A 149 7.09 -14.67 -8.32
N VAL A 150 7.10 -13.75 -7.35
CA VAL A 150 6.79 -13.99 -5.95
C VAL A 150 5.50 -13.25 -5.60
N SER A 151 4.41 -13.99 -5.50
CA SER A 151 3.07 -13.47 -5.14
C SER A 151 2.78 -13.61 -3.65
N LEU A 152 2.16 -12.59 -3.05
CA LEU A 152 1.49 -12.67 -1.74
C LEU A 152 0.27 -11.75 -1.67
N ARG A 153 -0.47 -11.79 -0.56
CA ARG A 153 -1.52 -10.80 -0.25
C ARG A 153 -1.02 -9.86 0.82
N ALA A 154 -0.93 -8.58 0.51
CA ALA A 154 -0.53 -7.52 1.42
C ALA A 154 -1.76 -6.76 1.92
N PHE A 155 -1.73 -6.26 3.16
CA PHE A 155 -2.79 -5.38 3.65
C PHE A 155 -2.69 -4.01 2.98
N VAL A 156 -3.86 -3.43 2.69
CA VAL A 156 -4.02 -2.04 2.26
C VAL A 156 -4.30 -1.18 3.50
N VAL A 157 -3.49 -0.14 3.70
CA VAL A 157 -3.58 0.78 4.83
C VAL A 157 -3.47 2.23 4.36
N PRO A 158 -4.14 3.19 5.00
CA PRO A 158 -3.92 4.61 4.72
C PRO A 158 -2.55 5.06 5.25
N ALA A 159 -2.01 6.15 4.68
CA ALA A 159 -0.78 6.80 5.11
C ALA A 159 -0.94 7.56 6.46
N GLU A 160 -1.50 6.91 7.46
CA GLU A 160 -1.74 7.46 8.79
C GLU A 160 -0.79 6.85 9.84
N SER A 161 -0.59 7.56 10.95
CA SER A 161 0.14 7.05 12.12
C SER A 161 1.51 6.47 11.73
N PHE A 162 1.76 5.18 11.98
CA PHE A 162 3.00 4.48 11.63
C PHE A 162 3.36 4.51 10.13
N TYR A 163 2.38 4.68 9.24
CA TYR A 163 2.58 4.65 7.79
C TYR A 163 2.73 6.05 7.17
N ALA A 164 2.59 7.14 7.93
CA ALA A 164 2.64 8.51 7.43
C ALA A 164 3.96 8.86 6.69
N SER A 165 5.10 8.35 7.16
CA SER A 165 6.41 8.54 6.51
C SER A 165 6.73 7.50 5.43
N TRP A 166 5.84 6.55 5.16
CA TRP A 166 6.01 5.44 4.22
C TRP A 166 5.03 5.48 3.05
N GLY A 167 3.98 6.28 3.17
CA GLY A 167 2.98 6.51 2.14
C GLY A 167 3.46 7.31 0.94
N PRO A 168 2.58 7.48 -0.06
CA PRO A 168 2.81 8.42 -1.16
C PRO A 168 3.06 9.83 -0.60
N THR A 169 4.09 10.53 -1.10
CA THR A 169 4.11 11.99 -1.00
C THR A 169 2.88 12.53 -1.71
N GLU A 170 2.09 13.36 -1.03
CA GLU A 170 0.95 14.04 -1.63
C GLU A 170 1.41 14.77 -2.90
N ALA A 171 0.70 14.53 -4.01
CA ALA A 171 0.81 15.42 -5.15
C ALA A 171 0.39 16.82 -4.68
N PRO A 172 1.05 17.90 -5.16
CA PRO A 172 0.65 19.26 -4.79
C PRO A 172 -0.84 19.43 -5.05
N ALA A 173 -1.57 19.91 -4.03
CA ALA A 173 -3.00 20.15 -4.16
C ALA A 173 -3.28 20.96 -5.42
N SER A 174 -4.05 20.38 -6.35
CA SER A 174 -4.48 21.10 -7.54
C SER A 174 -5.18 22.39 -7.07
N PRO A 175 -4.91 23.56 -7.69
CA PRO A 175 -5.59 24.79 -7.30
C PRO A 175 -7.09 24.54 -7.28
N ALA A 176 -7.74 24.82 -6.16
CA ALA A 176 -9.18 24.65 -6.04
C ALA A 176 -9.85 25.47 -7.15
N ASP A 177 -10.69 24.82 -7.96
CA ASP A 177 -11.56 25.51 -8.90
C ASP A 177 -12.45 26.47 -8.11
N THR A 178 -12.08 27.75 -8.09
CA THR A 178 -12.90 28.81 -7.52
C THR A 178 -14.19 28.88 -8.30
N ALA A 179 -15.25 28.28 -7.74
CA ALA A 179 -16.56 28.19 -8.36
C ALA A 179 -17.03 29.57 -8.86
N SER A 180 -17.41 29.61 -10.13
CA SER A 180 -17.90 30.81 -10.80
C SER A 180 -19.13 31.39 -10.07
N PRO A 181 -19.18 32.70 -9.77
CA PRO A 181 -20.39 33.32 -9.24
C PRO A 181 -21.51 33.29 -10.29
N SER A 182 -22.69 32.85 -9.85
CA SER A 182 -23.89 32.63 -10.65
C SER A 182 -24.27 33.78 -11.58
N ALA A 183 -24.86 33.42 -12.73
CA ALA A 183 -25.66 34.33 -13.53
C ALA A 183 -26.79 34.95 -12.69
N SER A 184 -27.02 36.25 -12.88
CA SER A 184 -28.13 37.00 -12.27
C SER A 184 -29.18 37.34 -13.33
N PRO A 185 -30.50 37.33 -13.02
CA PRO A 185 -31.56 37.39 -14.02
C PRO A 185 -31.90 38.81 -14.49
N SER A 186 -32.41 38.93 -15.72
CA SER A 186 -33.07 40.14 -16.23
C SER A 186 -34.40 40.44 -15.52
N PRO A 187 -34.74 41.72 -15.39
CA PRO A 187 -36.12 42.16 -15.62
C PRO A 187 -36.24 43.33 -16.61
N SER A 188 -37.45 43.51 -17.15
CA SER A 188 -37.82 44.41 -18.26
C SER A 188 -37.95 45.90 -17.88
N GLY A 189 -37.99 46.78 -18.88
CA GLY A 189 -38.43 48.18 -18.73
C GLY A 189 -38.58 48.95 -20.06
N GLU A 190 -39.74 49.59 -20.24
CA GLU A 190 -40.11 50.49 -21.33
C GLU A 190 -39.83 51.97 -20.96
N ALA A 191 -39.80 52.96 -21.87
CA ALA A 191 -40.16 53.00 -23.29
C ALA A 191 -38.97 53.57 -24.14
N GLU A 192 -39.03 54.37 -25.22
CA GLU A 192 -40.08 55.08 -25.98
C GLU A 192 -39.63 55.21 -27.46
N SER A 193 -40.53 55.62 -28.37
CA SER A 193 -40.39 55.57 -29.86
C SER A 193 -40.09 56.98 -30.46
N PRO A 194 -40.15 57.28 -31.80
CA PRO A 194 -40.38 56.46 -33.00
C PRO A 194 -39.52 56.82 -34.28
N ALA A 195 -39.91 56.22 -35.42
CA ALA A 195 -39.66 56.60 -36.84
C ALA A 195 -38.37 56.06 -37.54
N ALA A 196 -38.39 55.61 -38.81
CA ALA A 196 -39.49 55.33 -39.76
C ALA A 196 -39.00 54.44 -40.94
N GLY A 197 -39.94 53.89 -41.74
CA GLY A 197 -39.68 53.23 -43.04
C GLY A 197 -39.78 51.70 -42.98
N ALA A 198 -40.72 50.92 -43.53
CA ALA A 198 -41.84 51.05 -44.48
C ALA A 198 -41.66 50.05 -45.64
N SER A 199 -42.67 49.18 -45.84
CA SER A 199 -42.87 48.28 -47.00
C SER A 199 -41.87 47.14 -47.25
N ALA A 200 -42.22 46.05 -47.93
CA ALA A 200 -43.49 45.34 -48.14
C ALA A 200 -43.19 44.06 -48.98
N SER A 201 -44.08 43.05 -48.93
CA SER A 201 -44.26 42.00 -49.95
C SER A 201 -43.12 40.97 -50.14
N THR A 202 -43.30 39.69 -50.50
CA THR A 202 -44.36 38.63 -50.45
C THR A 202 -43.83 37.50 -51.34
N SER A 203 -43.87 36.23 -50.90
CA SER A 203 -43.87 35.02 -51.76
C SER A 203 -42.64 34.81 -52.71
N GLU A 204 -42.39 33.69 -53.40
CA GLU A 204 -43.14 32.43 -53.58
C GLU A 204 -42.20 31.24 -53.94
N THR A 205 -42.62 30.03 -53.56
CA THR A 205 -42.45 28.69 -54.19
C THR A 205 -41.19 28.22 -54.96
N ALA A 206 -40.69 27.05 -54.50
CA ALA A 206 -40.28 25.81 -55.21
C ALA A 206 -39.51 25.79 -56.57
N GLY A 207 -38.61 24.78 -56.69
CA GLY A 207 -38.30 24.16 -57.98
C GLY A 207 -37.01 23.31 -58.05
N HIS A 208 -37.16 21.99 -57.92
CA HIS A 208 -36.25 20.90 -58.35
C HIS A 208 -34.78 20.83 -57.88
#